data_AF-T0KD09-F1
#
_entry.id   AF-T0KD09-F1
#
_cell.length_a   1.000
_cell.length_b   1.000
_cell.length_c   1.000
_cell.angle_alpha   90.00
_cell.angle_beta   90.00
_cell.angle_gamma   90.00
#
_symmetry.space_group_name_H-M   'P 1'
#
loop_
_entity.id
_entity.type
_entity.pdbx_description
1 polymer ?
#
loop_
_entity_poly.entity_id
_entity_poly.type
_entity_poly.pdbx_seq_one_letter_code
_entity_poly.pdbx_strand_id
1 'polypeptide(L)'
;MGLILSYRCFGAAAASDRLDVVIRDAINSGDIPGPRYLANAREIAKPEGDLVASITRFADSPEEMRKVVRSNIVCIGVDNVKISMSGEEITGNRAAEDCYFTAAETAASKKLIAMAREYAHMPELATQ
;
A
#
# COMPACT_ATOMS: atom_id res chain seq x y z
N MET A 1 -34.92 7.60 -4.74
CA MET A 1 -33.57 8.17 -4.87
C MET A 1 -32.73 7.62 -3.72
N GLY A 2 -32.10 6.45 -3.90
CA GLY A 2 -31.36 5.79 -2.82
C GLY A 2 -30.06 6.54 -2.53
N LEU A 3 -29.70 6.70 -1.25
CA LEU A 3 -28.40 7.23 -0.87
C LEU A 3 -27.31 6.34 -1.50
N ILE A 4 -26.59 6.87 -2.48
CA ILE A 4 -25.30 6.29 -2.90
C ILE A 4 -24.35 6.56 -1.74
N LEU A 5 -24.24 5.63 -0.80
CA LEU A 5 -23.23 5.72 0.26
C LEU A 5 -21.85 5.73 -0.40
N SER A 6 -21.10 6.80 -0.17
CA SER A 6 -19.75 7.04 -0.70
C SER A 6 -18.65 6.17 -0.06
N TYR A 7 -18.94 4.93 0.33
CA TYR A 7 -17.93 4.04 0.92
C TYR A 7 -16.96 3.51 -0.16
N ARG A 8 -15.68 3.42 0.22
CA ARG A 8 -14.60 2.76 -0.51
C ARG A 8 -14.06 1.63 0.37
N CYS A 9 -13.74 0.49 -0.22
CA CYS A 9 -13.01 -0.59 0.42
C CYS A 9 -11.52 -0.45 0.12
N PHE A 10 -10.66 -0.71 1.11
CA PHE A 10 -9.21 -0.66 0.97
C PHE A 10 -8.65 -2.08 0.86
N GLY A 11 -7.69 -2.28 -0.05
CA GLY A 11 -6.93 -3.51 -0.09
C GLY A 11 -6.11 -3.72 1.17
N ALA A 12 -5.99 -4.97 1.61
CA ALA A 12 -5.15 -5.31 2.76
C ALA A 12 -3.69 -5.49 2.32
N ALA A 13 -3.28 -6.74 2.12
CA ALA A 13 -2.00 -7.11 1.52
C ALA A 13 -2.26 -8.09 0.37
N ALA A 14 -1.70 -7.81 -0.79
CA ALA A 14 -1.93 -8.61 -1.99
C ALA A 14 -0.96 -9.80 -2.07
N ALA A 15 -1.46 -10.97 -2.47
CA ALA A 15 -0.63 -12.16 -2.68
C ALA A 15 0.36 -12.01 -3.86
N SER A 16 0.06 -11.14 -4.81
CA SER A 16 0.90 -10.82 -5.96
C SER A 16 0.82 -9.33 -6.27
N ASP A 17 1.89 -8.80 -6.85
CA ASP A 17 2.08 -7.37 -7.08
C ASP A 17 0.89 -6.70 -7.76
N ARG A 18 0.37 -7.30 -8.85
CA ARG A 18 -0.71 -6.71 -9.63
C ARG A 18 -2.10 -7.24 -9.29
N LEU A 19 -2.23 -8.24 -8.41
CA LEU A 19 -3.52 -8.86 -8.11
C LEU A 19 -4.54 -7.82 -7.66
N ASP A 20 -4.10 -6.91 -6.80
CA ASP A 20 -4.95 -5.89 -6.20
C ASP A 20 -5.50 -4.89 -7.22
N VAL A 21 -4.62 -4.44 -8.10
CA VAL A 21 -4.92 -3.50 -9.18
C VAL A 21 -5.85 -4.14 -10.21
N VAL A 22 -5.60 -5.40 -10.59
CA VAL A 22 -6.45 -6.12 -11.54
C VAL A 22 -7.87 -6.28 -11.01
N ILE A 23 -8.05 -6.60 -9.72
CA ILE A 23 -9.38 -6.69 -9.12
C ILE A 23 -10.07 -5.33 -9.09
N ARG A 24 -9.36 -4.27 -8.69
CA ARG A 24 -9.88 -2.89 -8.74
C ARG A 24 -10.38 -2.53 -10.14
N ASP A 25 -9.55 -2.78 -11.14
CA ASP A 25 -9.82 -2.36 -12.51
C ASP A 25 -10.98 -3.17 -13.11
N ALA A 26 -11.06 -4.48 -12.83
CA ALA A 26 -12.17 -5.33 -13.23
C ALA A 26 -13.51 -4.94 -12.57
N ILE A 27 -13.48 -4.46 -11.32
CA ILE A 27 -14.69 -3.89 -10.68
C ILE A 27 -15.07 -2.57 -11.34
N ASN A 28 -14.10 -1.70 -11.63
CA ASN A 28 -14.35 -0.38 -12.23
C ASN A 28 -14.84 -0.47 -13.69
N SER A 29 -14.38 -1.46 -14.46
CA SER A 29 -14.86 -1.74 -15.82
C SER A 29 -16.23 -2.41 -15.86
N GLY A 30 -16.68 -2.99 -14.73
CA GLY A 30 -17.91 -3.76 -14.64
C GLY A 30 -17.77 -5.23 -15.05
N ASP A 31 -16.55 -5.73 -15.22
CA ASP A 31 -16.29 -7.14 -15.57
C ASP A 31 -16.68 -8.09 -14.42
N ILE A 32 -16.49 -7.65 -13.17
CA ILE A 32 -16.92 -8.37 -11.96
C ILE A 32 -17.70 -7.45 -11.01
N PRO A 33 -18.74 -7.96 -10.31
CA PRO A 33 -19.43 -7.18 -9.29
C PRO A 33 -18.52 -6.99 -8.06
N GLY A 34 -18.50 -5.78 -7.50
CA GLY A 34 -17.75 -5.51 -6.28
C GLY A 34 -17.96 -4.10 -5.73
N PRO A 35 -17.51 -3.84 -4.49
CA PRO A 35 -17.54 -2.50 -3.93
C PRO A 35 -16.51 -1.63 -4.63
N ARG A 36 -16.68 -0.31 -4.55
CA ARG A 36 -15.64 0.62 -4.99
C ARG A 36 -14.37 0.38 -4.19
N TYR A 37 -13.27 0.07 -4.88
CA TYR A 37 -12.06 -0.48 -4.28
C TYR A 37 -10.85 0.44 -4.49
N LEU A 38 -9.93 0.44 -3.53
CA LEU A 38 -8.63 1.14 -3.60
C LEU A 38 -7.51 0.12 -3.38
N ALA A 39 -6.64 -0.03 -4.37
CA ALA A 39 -5.54 -1.00 -4.35
C ALA A 39 -4.36 -0.50 -3.49
N ASN A 40 -3.71 -1.42 -2.77
CA ASN A 40 -2.57 -1.23 -1.88
C ASN A 40 -1.33 -2.07 -2.24
N ALA A 41 -1.49 -3.17 -3.02
CA ALA A 41 -0.48 -4.21 -3.29
C ALA A 41 0.02 -4.92 -2.02
N ARG A 42 1.26 -5.44 -2.05
CA ARG A 42 1.90 -6.05 -0.88
C ARG A 42 2.11 -5.01 0.21
N GLU A 43 1.96 -5.43 1.47
CA GLU A 43 2.22 -4.56 2.61
C GLU A 43 3.71 -4.25 2.75
N ILE A 44 4.03 -3.18 3.48
CA ILE A 44 5.40 -2.79 3.78
C ILE A 44 5.65 -3.03 5.27
N ALA A 45 6.71 -3.76 5.59
CA ALA A 45 7.12 -4.01 6.97
C ALA A 45 8.64 -3.87 7.12
N LYS A 46 9.11 -3.76 8.36
CA LYS A 46 10.52 -3.99 8.70
C LYS A 46 10.86 -5.46 8.45
N PRO A 47 12.13 -5.81 8.13
CA PRO A 47 12.58 -7.21 8.15
C PRO A 47 12.14 -7.90 9.46
N GLU A 48 11.72 -9.16 9.38
CA GLU A 48 11.13 -9.93 10.51
C GLU A 48 9.83 -9.33 11.12
N GLY A 49 9.18 -8.42 10.39
CA GLY A 49 7.90 -7.80 10.77
C GLY A 49 6.73 -8.20 9.88
N ASP A 50 6.94 -9.18 9.01
CA ASP A 50 5.90 -9.72 8.16
C ASP A 50 4.93 -10.62 8.93
N LEU A 51 3.67 -10.59 8.50
CA LEU A 51 2.73 -11.66 8.84
C LEU A 51 3.06 -12.93 8.05
N VAL A 52 3.33 -12.74 6.74
CA VAL A 52 3.72 -13.79 5.80
C VAL A 52 4.63 -13.15 4.74
N ALA A 53 5.89 -13.59 4.66
CA ALA A 53 6.88 -13.02 3.75
C ALA A 53 6.42 -12.92 2.28
N SER A 54 5.54 -13.80 1.80
CA SER A 54 5.06 -13.79 0.41
C SER A 54 4.12 -12.62 0.07
N ILE A 55 3.51 -11.96 1.06
CA ILE A 55 2.62 -10.81 0.88
C ILE A 55 3.24 -9.49 1.34
N THR A 56 4.51 -9.52 1.73
CA THR A 56 5.22 -8.39 2.34
C THR A 56 6.39 -7.93 1.47
N ARG A 57 6.60 -6.62 1.43
CA ARG A 57 7.83 -5.98 0.97
C ARG A 57 8.55 -5.40 2.18
N PHE A 58 9.86 -5.56 2.21
CA PHE A 58 10.66 -5.07 3.31
C PHE A 58 11.32 -3.74 2.97
N ALA A 59 11.38 -2.86 3.97
CA ALA A 59 12.14 -1.61 3.92
C ALA A 59 12.61 -1.27 5.34
N ASP A 60 13.88 -0.94 5.50
CA ASP A 60 14.53 -0.72 6.79
C ASP A 60 15.13 0.69 6.93
N SER A 61 14.89 1.55 5.94
CA SER A 61 15.38 2.93 5.92
C SER A 61 14.41 3.88 5.19
N PRO A 62 14.48 5.20 5.44
CA PRO A 62 13.67 6.17 4.69
C PRO A 62 13.86 6.07 3.16
N GLU A 63 15.06 5.75 2.70
CA GLU A 63 15.40 5.60 1.28
C GLU A 63 14.74 4.36 0.68
N GLU A 64 14.78 3.23 1.39
CA GLU A 64 14.09 2.01 0.97
C GLU A 64 12.57 2.17 1.01
N MET A 65 12.03 2.84 2.03
CA MET A 65 10.61 3.19 2.08
C MET A 65 10.22 3.98 0.84
N ARG A 66 11.04 4.96 0.44
CA ARG A 66 10.78 5.73 -0.79
C ARG A 66 10.79 4.85 -2.03
N LYS A 67 11.80 4.00 -2.16
CA LYS A 67 11.95 3.09 -3.30
C LYS A 67 10.76 2.14 -3.43
N VAL A 68 10.35 1.51 -2.33
CA VAL A 68 9.23 0.56 -2.31
C VAL A 68 7.91 1.26 -2.61
N VAL A 69 7.63 2.38 -1.94
CA VAL A 69 6.39 3.15 -2.18
C VAL A 69 6.33 3.66 -3.62
N ARG A 70 7.44 4.21 -4.14
CA ARG A 70 7.54 4.67 -5.54
C ARG A 70 7.30 3.51 -6.52
N SER A 71 7.87 2.34 -6.27
CA SER A 71 7.65 1.16 -7.10
C SER A 71 6.19 0.72 -7.10
N ASN A 72 5.54 0.69 -5.94
CA ASN A 72 4.11 0.34 -5.84
C ASN A 72 3.25 1.34 -6.63
N ILE A 73 3.56 2.63 -6.56
CA ILE A 73 2.77 3.66 -7.22
C ILE A 73 3.04 3.65 -8.73
N VAL A 74 4.29 3.78 -9.16
CA VAL A 74 4.65 4.02 -10.57
C VAL A 74 4.60 2.74 -11.39
N CYS A 75 5.07 1.61 -10.84
CA CYS A 75 5.17 0.37 -11.62
C CYS A 75 3.91 -0.50 -11.49
N ILE A 76 3.25 -0.49 -10.32
CA ILE A 76 2.07 -1.33 -10.06
C ILE A 76 0.77 -0.55 -10.29
N GLY A 77 0.72 0.73 -9.92
CA GLY A 77 -0.46 1.58 -10.08
C GLY A 77 -1.44 1.50 -8.90
N VAL A 78 -0.93 1.36 -7.67
CA VAL A 78 -1.74 1.34 -6.45
C VAL A 78 -2.30 2.72 -6.08
N ASP A 79 -3.40 2.74 -5.33
CA ASP A 79 -4.05 3.97 -4.84
C ASP A 79 -3.55 4.37 -3.44
N ASN A 80 -3.19 3.40 -2.61
CA ASN A 80 -2.54 3.64 -1.31
C ASN A 80 -1.46 2.58 -1.05
N VAL A 81 -0.89 2.59 0.17
CA VAL A 81 0.03 1.55 0.64
C VAL A 81 -0.35 1.18 2.06
N LYS A 82 -0.13 -0.09 2.43
CA LYS A 82 -0.29 -0.59 3.79
C LYS A 82 1.09 -0.69 4.45
N ILE A 83 1.25 -0.13 5.65
CA ILE A 83 2.47 -0.24 6.45
C ILE A 83 2.13 -0.97 7.74
N SER A 84 2.82 -2.07 8.02
CA SER A 84 2.72 -2.80 9.29
C SER A 84 3.58 -2.10 10.33
N MET A 85 3.05 -1.04 10.94
CA MET A 85 3.82 -0.14 11.82
C MET A 85 4.23 -0.79 13.15
N SER A 86 3.41 -1.70 13.64
CA SER A 86 3.61 -2.45 14.88
C SER A 86 3.83 -3.93 14.61
N GLY A 87 4.09 -4.70 15.67
CA GLY A 87 4.09 -6.14 15.62
C GLY A 87 2.68 -6.70 15.54
N GLU A 88 2.60 -8.03 15.48
CA GLU A 88 1.35 -8.77 15.51
C GLU A 88 1.48 -9.86 16.57
N GLU A 89 0.75 -9.69 17.68
CA GLU A 89 0.84 -10.58 18.85
C GLU A 89 0.51 -12.04 18.48
N ILE A 90 -0.39 -12.25 17.50
CA ILE A 90 -0.74 -13.60 17.04
C ILE A 90 0.45 -14.34 16.41
N THR A 91 1.46 -13.61 15.92
CA THR A 91 2.67 -14.22 15.34
C THR A 91 3.70 -14.59 16.40
N GLY A 92 3.60 -14.04 17.61
CA GLY A 92 4.52 -14.30 18.73
C GLY A 92 5.93 -13.75 18.56
N ASN A 93 6.24 -13.07 17.45
CA ASN A 93 7.59 -12.62 17.11
C ASN A 93 7.86 -11.16 17.50
N ARG A 94 6.81 -10.32 17.55
CA ARG A 94 6.88 -8.88 17.80
C ARG A 94 5.62 -8.39 18.52
N ALA A 95 5.80 -7.52 19.50
CA ALA A 95 4.72 -6.96 20.31
C ALA A 95 3.85 -5.99 19.49
N ALA A 96 2.53 -6.07 19.67
CA ALA A 96 1.60 -5.17 19.00
C ALA A 96 1.67 -3.72 19.52
N GLU A 97 2.19 -3.52 20.73
CA GLU A 97 2.31 -2.21 21.38
C GLU A 97 3.53 -1.42 20.92
N ASP A 98 4.52 -2.07 20.31
CA ASP A 98 5.75 -1.44 19.84
C ASP A 98 5.59 -0.85 18.44
N CYS A 99 6.17 0.34 18.21
CA CYS A 99 6.28 0.94 16.88
C CYS A 99 7.69 0.68 16.32
N TYR A 100 7.78 -0.04 15.21
CA TYR A 100 9.06 -0.44 14.61
C TYR A 100 9.57 0.55 13.54
N PHE A 101 8.85 1.65 13.31
CA PHE A 101 9.21 2.67 12.33
C PHE A 101 9.55 4.00 13.01
N THR A 102 10.62 4.63 12.53
CA THR A 102 10.96 5.99 12.90
C THR A 102 9.99 6.99 12.25
N ALA A 103 9.95 8.21 12.81
CA ALA A 103 9.19 9.31 12.21
C ALA A 103 9.68 9.65 10.79
N ALA A 104 10.98 9.51 10.52
CA ALA A 104 11.57 9.78 9.21
C ALA A 104 11.10 8.77 8.14
N GLU A 105 11.05 7.48 8.48
CA GLU A 105 10.55 6.42 7.59
C GLU A 105 9.05 6.56 7.32
N THR A 106 8.30 6.89 8.37
CA THR A 106 6.86 7.16 8.24
C THR A 106 6.61 8.38 7.35
N ALA A 107 7.39 9.46 7.53
CA ALA A 107 7.27 10.66 6.72
C ALA A 107 7.67 10.45 5.25
N ALA A 108 8.68 9.60 4.99
CA ALA A 108 9.09 9.22 3.65
C ALA A 108 7.93 8.60 2.85
N SER A 109 7.12 7.77 3.49
CA SER A 109 5.95 7.13 2.87
C SER A 109 4.83 8.13 2.57
N LYS A 110 4.48 8.98 3.56
CA LYS A 110 3.41 9.97 3.44
C LYS A 110 3.66 10.95 2.29
N LYS A 111 4.88 11.45 2.17
CA LYS A 111 5.26 12.40 1.11
C LYS A 111 5.00 11.82 -0.27
N LEU A 112 5.40 10.58 -0.53
CA LEU A 112 5.25 9.98 -1.85
C LEU A 112 3.80 9.66 -2.22
N ILE A 113 2.96 9.23 -1.27
CA ILE A 113 1.54 8.98 -1.55
C ILE A 113 0.80 10.29 -1.84
N ALA A 114 1.11 11.35 -1.06
CA ALA A 114 0.55 12.68 -1.31
C ALA A 114 1.00 13.20 -2.69
N MET A 115 2.30 13.09 -2.98
CA MET A 115 2.85 13.49 -4.26
C MET A 115 2.29 12.65 -5.41
N ALA A 116 2.04 11.34 -5.24
CA ALA A 116 1.45 10.50 -6.27
C ALA A 116 0.02 10.90 -6.64
N ARG A 117 -0.77 11.34 -5.66
CA ARG A 117 -2.10 11.91 -5.91
C ARG A 117 -2.02 13.22 -6.69
N GLU A 118 -0.94 13.99 -6.53
CA GLU A 118 -0.66 15.19 -7.33
C GLU A 118 -0.05 14.83 -8.72
N TYR A 119 0.80 13.80 -8.79
CA TYR A 119 1.49 13.32 -10.00
C TYR A 119 0.59 12.58 -10.98
N ALA A 120 -0.59 12.11 -10.55
CA ALA A 120 -1.60 11.57 -11.46
C ALA A 120 -1.99 12.57 -12.58
N HIS A 121 -1.65 13.86 -12.42
CA HIS A 121 -1.86 14.91 -13.42
C HIS A 121 -0.57 15.36 -14.15
N MET A 122 0.60 14.78 -13.86
CA MET A 122 1.90 15.21 -14.40
C MET A 122 2.84 14.02 -14.70
N PRO A 123 2.69 13.36 -15.87
CA PRO A 123 3.37 12.10 -16.20
C PRO A 123 4.90 12.18 -16.34
N GLU A 124 5.46 13.38 -16.38
CA GLU A 124 6.85 13.67 -16.74
C GLU A 124 7.83 13.58 -15.55
N LEU A 125 7.33 13.51 -14.31
CA LEU A 125 8.13 13.36 -13.09
C LEU A 125 8.20 11.90 -12.59
N ALA A 126 7.52 10.97 -13.25
CA ALA A 126 7.55 9.54 -12.90
C ALA A 126 8.93 8.87 -13.10
N THR A 127 9.91 9.57 -13.67
CA THR A 127 11.24 9.04 -14.04
C THR A 127 12.40 9.56 -13.20
N GLN A 128 12.18 10.44 -12.20
CA GLN A 128 13.20 10.99 -11.30
C GLN A 128 13.12 10.39 -9.88
#